data_AF-A0A928SP35-F1
#
_entry.id   AF-A0A928SP35-F1
#
_cell.length_a   1.000
_cell.length_b   1.000
_cell.length_c   1.000
_cell.angle_alpha   90.00
_cell.angle_beta   90.00
_cell.angle_gamma   90.00
#
_symmetry.space_group_name_H-M   'P 1'
#
loop_
_entity.id
_entity.type
_entity.pdbx_description
1 polymer ?
#
loop_
_entity_poly.entity_id
_entity_poly.type
_entity_poly.pdbx_seq_one_letter_code
_entity_poly.pdbx_strand_id
1 'polypeptide(L)'
;MLPPGREVECGCELALQRPVGFDSTGRNLRVTACLACGTVSVTESIAEEPRPHDVRCVGNVPLALPDPARAWLAGFPRVASGSHLPGSLVLLSPAARCANAGELTALERAELELQSTLTLRERFLRAGLPRVPAPRELPPELRHFGEAWDGVQLDESTSFDELVAAMGQGWASAFARALLARRPRFEAEVAELLSSSDEQRRVVGARLIADERPTSPAILGALAAMLDGAPHSSDVQAALHAASNLREGARGLAPALLALGERIGDSDYYLLKRVTGLAERCR
;
A
#
# COMPACT_ATOMS: atom_id res chain seq x y z
N MET A 1 24.19 -18.37 8.51
CA MET A 1 22.78 -18.26 8.93
C MET A 1 22.73 -17.49 10.24
N LEU A 2 21.86 -16.49 10.34
CA LEU A 2 21.62 -15.71 11.54
C LEU A 2 20.59 -16.43 12.44
N PRO A 3 20.68 -16.27 13.77
CA PRO A 3 19.69 -16.84 14.68
C PRO A 3 18.30 -16.21 14.47
N PRO A 4 17.22 -16.89 14.90
CA PRO A 4 15.88 -16.31 14.89
C PRO A 4 15.85 -14.90 15.51
N GLY A 5 15.14 -13.99 14.87
CA GLY A 5 15.00 -12.59 15.32
C GLY A 5 16.21 -11.68 15.02
N ARG A 6 17.35 -12.20 14.55
CA ARG A 6 18.44 -11.37 14.00
C ARG A 6 18.31 -11.27 12.49
N GLU A 7 18.10 -10.06 12.00
CA GLU A 7 17.92 -9.77 10.56
C GLU A 7 19.09 -8.97 9.97
N VAL A 8 20.01 -8.47 10.82
CA VAL A 8 21.19 -7.70 10.38
C VAL A 8 22.49 -8.43 10.72
N GLU A 9 23.40 -8.50 9.73
CA GLU A 9 24.74 -9.08 9.84
C GLU A 9 25.72 -8.14 10.58
N CYS A 10 25.41 -7.81 11.83
CA CYS A 10 26.29 -7.06 12.72
C CYS A 10 26.21 -7.57 14.17
N GLY A 11 27.19 -7.17 15.00
CA GLY A 11 27.26 -7.55 16.42
C GLY A 11 26.43 -6.69 17.37
N CYS A 12 25.71 -5.69 16.87
CA CYS A 12 24.93 -4.77 17.71
C CYS A 12 23.69 -5.43 18.34
N GLU A 13 23.10 -4.74 19.32
CA GLU A 13 21.87 -5.16 20.00
C GLU A 13 20.71 -5.36 19.01
N LEU A 14 19.93 -6.44 19.21
CA LEU A 14 18.77 -6.75 18.37
C LEU A 14 17.71 -5.64 18.41
N ALA A 15 17.55 -5.02 19.58
CA ALA A 15 16.58 -3.94 19.79
C ALA A 15 16.84 -2.72 18.87
N LEU A 16 18.05 -2.58 18.31
CA LEU A 16 18.44 -1.48 17.43
C LEU A 16 18.21 -1.77 15.94
N GLN A 17 17.67 -2.94 15.59
CA GLN A 17 17.33 -3.30 14.23
C GLN A 17 15.98 -2.72 13.86
N ARG A 18 15.89 -2.10 12.68
CA ARG A 18 14.65 -1.54 12.15
C ARG A 18 14.46 -1.87 10.68
N PRO A 19 13.23 -2.19 10.24
CA PRO A 19 12.94 -2.34 8.83
C PRO A 19 13.34 -1.09 8.05
N VAL A 20 13.79 -1.29 6.81
CA VAL A 20 14.14 -0.20 5.88
C VAL A 20 12.96 0.10 4.97
N GLY A 21 12.59 1.37 4.87
CA GLY A 21 11.58 1.89 3.97
C GLY A 21 10.21 1.31 4.26
N PHE A 22 9.83 0.30 3.47
CA PHE A 22 8.58 -0.42 3.61
C PHE A 22 8.88 -1.92 3.57
N ASP A 23 8.61 -2.63 4.67
CA ASP A 23 8.67 -4.09 4.66
C ASP A 23 7.50 -4.65 3.84
N SER A 24 7.74 -4.87 2.56
CA SER A 24 6.72 -5.22 1.57
C SER A 24 7.02 -6.49 0.80
N THR A 25 8.15 -7.11 1.11
CA THR A 25 8.75 -8.22 0.39
C THR A 25 8.11 -9.57 0.70
N GLY A 26 6.88 -9.57 1.25
CA GLY A 26 6.18 -10.77 1.71
C GLY A 26 6.70 -11.26 3.06
N ARG A 27 6.12 -12.36 3.58
CA ARG A 27 6.34 -12.79 4.97
C ARG A 27 7.78 -13.23 5.29
N ASN A 28 8.56 -13.60 4.27
CA ASN A 28 9.83 -14.28 4.48
C ASN A 28 11.06 -13.43 4.10
N LEU A 29 10.98 -12.47 3.18
CA LEU A 29 12.13 -11.62 2.85
C LEU A 29 12.00 -10.30 3.59
N ARG A 30 13.08 -9.80 4.18
CA ARG A 30 13.10 -8.56 4.97
C ARG A 30 14.34 -7.75 4.67
N VAL A 31 14.18 -6.42 4.62
CA VAL A 31 15.30 -5.47 4.53
C VAL A 31 15.39 -4.72 5.84
N THR A 32 16.49 -4.91 6.57
CA THR A 32 16.63 -4.40 7.94
C THR A 32 17.96 -3.68 8.09
N ALA A 33 17.94 -2.56 8.82
CA ALA A 33 19.11 -1.74 9.13
C ALA A 33 19.35 -1.69 10.64
N CYS A 34 20.61 -1.69 11.05
CA CYS A 34 20.98 -1.42 12.43
C CYS A 34 21.17 0.10 12.64
N LEU A 35 20.49 0.69 13.63
CA LEU A 35 20.70 2.09 13.96
C LEU A 35 21.97 2.37 14.76
N ALA A 36 22.70 1.38 15.28
CA ALA A 36 24.00 1.65 15.90
C ALA A 36 25.09 1.84 14.84
N CYS A 37 25.26 0.86 13.94
CA CYS A 37 26.37 0.82 12.99
C CYS A 37 25.98 1.21 11.56
N GLY A 38 24.69 1.27 11.24
CA GLY A 38 24.20 1.60 9.90
C GLY A 38 24.23 0.43 8.90
N THR A 39 24.69 -0.76 9.30
CA THR A 39 24.67 -1.96 8.44
C THR A 39 23.25 -2.26 7.97
N VAL A 40 23.11 -2.53 6.68
CA VAL A 40 21.87 -2.99 6.05
C VAL A 40 22.07 -4.41 5.54
N SER A 41 21.11 -5.27 5.85
CA SER A 41 21.04 -6.64 5.37
C SER A 41 19.69 -6.89 4.73
N VAL A 42 19.68 -7.79 3.75
CA VAL A 42 18.46 -8.41 3.24
C VAL A 42 18.51 -9.86 3.63
N THR A 43 17.46 -10.34 4.29
CA THR A 43 17.41 -11.69 4.82
C THR A 43 16.14 -12.40 4.43
N GLU A 44 16.27 -13.67 4.13
CA GLU A 44 15.15 -14.60 4.00
C GLU A 44 14.98 -15.39 5.31
N SER A 45 13.82 -15.30 5.93
CA SER A 45 13.40 -16.09 7.08
C SER A 45 13.13 -17.52 6.65
N ILE A 46 13.86 -18.44 7.29
CA ILE A 46 13.66 -19.87 7.17
C ILE A 46 12.65 -20.27 8.23
N ALA A 47 11.55 -20.88 7.79
CA ALA A 47 10.51 -21.38 8.66
C ALA A 47 10.38 -22.90 8.54
N GLU A 48 10.10 -23.55 9.67
CA GLU A 48 9.70 -24.95 9.74
C GLU A 48 8.25 -25.02 10.20
N GLU A 49 7.53 -26.05 9.73
CA GLU A 49 6.17 -26.36 10.14
C GLU A 49 6.14 -27.78 10.72
N PRO A 50 6.61 -27.98 11.97
CA PRO A 50 6.64 -29.31 12.60
C PRO A 50 5.27 -29.96 12.75
N ARG A 51 4.19 -29.17 12.74
CA ARG A 51 2.78 -29.62 12.74
C ARG A 51 1.96 -28.70 11.84
N PRO A 52 0.84 -29.17 11.26
CA PRO A 52 -0.06 -28.31 10.50
C PRO A 52 -0.42 -27.03 11.28
N HIS A 53 -0.18 -25.89 10.66
CA HIS A 53 -0.38 -24.53 11.16
C HIS A 53 0.55 -24.06 12.30
N ASP A 54 1.63 -24.79 12.61
CA ASP A 54 2.65 -24.42 13.62
C ASP A 54 3.92 -23.89 12.92
N VAL A 55 3.79 -22.80 12.16
CA VAL A 55 4.91 -22.19 11.43
C VAL A 55 5.83 -21.46 12.40
N ARG A 56 7.10 -21.86 12.48
CA ARG A 56 8.12 -21.26 13.36
C ARG A 56 9.32 -20.83 12.55
N CYS A 57 9.77 -19.59 12.75
CA CYS A 57 11.04 -19.12 12.19
C CYS A 57 12.21 -19.79 12.93
N VAL A 58 13.07 -20.51 12.20
CA VAL A 58 14.24 -21.22 12.73
C VAL A 58 15.56 -20.52 12.42
N GLY A 59 15.54 -19.50 11.57
CA GLY A 59 16.70 -18.67 11.30
C GLY A 59 16.47 -17.70 10.16
N ASN A 60 17.47 -16.86 9.89
CA ASN A 60 17.47 -15.94 8.76
C ASN A 60 18.72 -16.16 7.91
N VAL A 61 18.56 -16.22 6.59
CA VAL A 61 19.65 -16.36 5.62
C VAL A 61 19.87 -15.02 4.93
N PRO A 62 21.03 -14.38 5.13
CA PRO A 62 21.38 -13.18 4.38
C PRO A 62 21.50 -13.46 2.89
N LEU A 63 20.87 -12.63 2.08
CA LEU A 63 21.05 -12.63 0.63
C LEU A 63 22.29 -11.80 0.28
N ALA A 64 23.13 -12.37 -0.59
CA ALA A 64 24.27 -11.63 -1.13
C ALA A 64 23.76 -10.54 -2.09
N LEU A 65 23.98 -9.28 -1.71
CA LEU A 65 23.67 -8.13 -2.55
C LEU A 65 24.94 -7.46 -3.07
N PRO A 66 24.95 -7.00 -4.34
CA PRO A 66 25.96 -6.08 -4.84
C PRO A 66 26.04 -4.81 -3.97
N ASP A 67 27.24 -4.27 -3.80
CA ASP A 67 27.47 -3.06 -3.00
C ASP A 67 26.61 -1.86 -3.44
N PRO A 68 26.40 -1.59 -4.75
CA PRO A 68 25.51 -0.50 -5.17
C PRO A 68 24.06 -0.68 -4.68
N ALA A 69 23.53 -1.91 -4.70
CA ALA A 69 22.19 -2.19 -4.20
C ALA A 69 22.10 -1.99 -2.69
N ARG A 70 23.09 -2.49 -1.94
CA ARG A 70 23.16 -2.32 -0.49
C ARG A 70 23.27 -0.84 -0.09
N ALA A 71 24.12 -0.08 -0.77
CA ALA A 71 24.31 1.34 -0.53
C ALA A 71 23.04 2.14 -0.87
N TRP A 72 22.34 1.78 -1.95
CA TRP A 72 21.08 2.39 -2.32
C TRP A 72 19.98 2.12 -1.29
N LEU A 73 19.81 0.87 -0.83
CA LEU A 73 18.87 0.52 0.25
C LEU A 73 19.20 1.27 1.55
N ALA A 74 20.48 1.46 1.87
CA ALA A 74 20.89 2.21 3.06
C ALA A 74 20.45 3.69 3.07
N GLY A 75 20.11 4.25 1.90
CA GLY A 75 19.58 5.59 1.74
C GLY A 75 18.08 5.74 2.03
N PHE A 76 17.32 4.64 2.15
CA PHE A 76 15.91 4.69 2.54
C PHE A 76 15.73 4.98 4.04
N PRO A 77 14.63 5.59 4.48
CA PRO A 77 14.39 5.79 5.90
C PRO A 77 14.18 4.45 6.62
N ARG A 78 14.23 4.43 7.95
CA ARG A 78 13.95 3.23 8.76
C ARG A 78 12.58 3.36 9.37
N VAL A 79 11.87 2.27 9.60
CA VAL A 79 10.52 2.28 10.16
C VAL A 79 10.61 2.07 11.67
N ALA A 80 9.96 2.93 12.45
CA ALA A 80 9.87 2.74 13.90
C ALA A 80 9.12 1.44 14.27
N SER A 81 9.40 0.90 15.46
CA SER A 81 8.67 -0.25 15.99
C SER A 81 7.17 0.03 16.17
N GLY A 82 6.31 -0.95 15.85
CA GLY A 82 4.86 -0.83 16.00
C GLY A 82 4.14 -0.11 14.86
N SER A 83 4.89 0.51 13.94
CA SER A 83 4.37 1.16 12.74
C SER A 83 4.30 0.14 11.59
N HIS A 84 3.14 -0.49 11.41
CA HIS A 84 2.96 -1.54 10.39
C HIS A 84 2.00 -1.16 9.26
N LEU A 85 1.23 -0.08 9.42
CA LEU A 85 0.27 0.37 8.41
C LEU A 85 0.78 1.64 7.74
N PRO A 86 0.60 1.82 6.41
CA PRO A 86 1.08 3.01 5.70
C PRO A 86 0.68 4.35 6.35
N GLY A 87 -0.53 4.45 6.91
CA GLY A 87 -1.02 5.66 7.58
C GLY A 87 -0.38 5.95 8.94
N SER A 88 0.17 4.94 9.62
CA SER A 88 0.80 5.05 10.94
C SER A 88 2.32 4.90 10.90
N LEU A 89 2.93 4.96 9.71
CA LEU A 89 4.38 4.87 9.58
C LEU A 89 5.08 6.07 10.21
N VAL A 90 6.00 5.79 11.12
CA VAL A 90 6.96 6.77 11.63
C VAL A 90 8.31 6.42 11.02
N LEU A 91 8.91 7.38 10.33
CA LEU A 91 10.11 7.18 9.54
C LEU A 91 11.32 7.85 10.20
N LEU A 92 12.37 7.09 10.43
CA LEU A 92 13.61 7.55 11.00
C LEU A 92 14.60 7.83 9.87
N SER A 93 15.33 8.94 9.98
CA SER A 93 16.33 9.32 8.97
C SER A 93 17.36 8.23 8.73
N PRO A 94 17.88 8.06 7.50
CA PRO A 94 18.94 7.11 7.24
C PRO A 94 20.24 7.42 7.99
N ALA A 95 20.45 8.69 8.33
CA ALA A 95 21.60 9.14 9.11
C ALA A 95 21.41 8.95 10.62
N ALA A 96 20.20 8.64 11.10
CA ALA A 96 19.93 8.49 12.52
C ALA A 96 20.78 7.37 13.13
N ARG A 97 21.35 7.63 14.31
CA ARG A 97 22.13 6.65 15.07
C ARG A 97 21.68 6.62 16.52
N CYS A 98 21.66 5.43 17.11
CA CYS A 98 21.33 5.20 18.50
C CYS A 98 22.33 4.21 19.10
N ALA A 99 22.85 4.51 20.29
CA ALA A 99 23.79 3.63 20.99
C ALA A 99 23.08 2.49 21.73
N ASN A 100 21.82 2.69 22.15
CA ASN A 100 21.05 1.75 22.96
C ASN A 100 19.53 1.89 22.74
N ALA A 101 18.77 0.92 23.26
CA ALA A 101 17.31 0.86 23.11
C ALA A 101 16.56 2.07 23.73
N GLY A 102 17.12 2.69 24.77
CA GLY A 102 16.52 3.88 25.40
C GLY A 102 16.56 5.10 24.49
N GLU A 103 17.70 5.37 23.87
CA GLU A 103 17.86 6.43 22.87
C GLU A 103 16.95 6.21 21.66
N LEU A 104 16.84 4.95 21.22
CA LEU A 104 15.95 4.59 20.12
C LEU A 104 14.48 4.87 20.45
N THR A 105 14.03 4.50 21.65
CA THR A 105 12.66 4.76 22.10
C THR A 105 12.37 6.27 22.14
N ALA A 106 13.34 7.08 22.59
CA ALA A 106 13.20 8.53 22.62
C ALA A 106 13.14 9.13 21.20
N LEU A 107 14.00 8.64 20.28
CA LEU A 107 13.99 9.05 18.87
C LEU A 107 12.67 8.74 18.19
N GLU A 108 12.15 7.51 18.36
CA GLU A 108 10.88 7.09 17.77
C GLU A 108 9.70 7.94 18.24
N ARG A 109 9.68 8.30 19.53
CA ARG A 109 8.65 9.19 20.09
C ARG A 109 8.74 10.60 19.50
N ALA A 110 9.95 11.15 19.43
CA ALA A 110 10.16 12.49 18.87
C ALA A 110 9.75 12.56 17.39
N GLU A 111 10.10 11.55 16.60
CA GLU A 111 9.70 11.49 15.19
C GLU A 111 8.19 11.26 15.01
N LEU A 112 7.55 10.47 15.88
CA LEU A 112 6.10 10.32 15.87
C LEU A 112 5.39 11.66 16.06
N GLU A 113 5.82 12.46 17.03
CA GLU A 113 5.24 13.79 17.30
C GLU A 113 5.39 14.71 16.08
N LEU A 114 6.58 14.74 15.48
CA LEU A 114 6.91 15.58 14.31
C LEU A 114 6.20 15.14 13.02
N GLN A 115 5.83 13.85 12.90
CA GLN A 115 5.23 13.28 11.70
C GLN A 115 3.73 13.06 11.79
N SER A 116 3.14 13.29 12.97
CA SER A 116 1.74 12.99 13.29
C SER A 116 0.73 13.64 12.32
N THR A 117 1.02 14.83 11.81
CA THR A 117 0.17 15.57 10.86
C THR A 117 0.62 15.46 9.41
N LEU A 118 1.77 14.83 9.15
CA LEU A 118 2.33 14.73 7.81
C LEU A 118 1.67 13.59 7.03
N THR A 119 1.48 13.81 5.73
CA THR A 119 1.16 12.77 4.77
C THR A 119 2.34 11.79 4.62
N LEU A 120 2.07 10.59 4.11
CA LEU A 120 3.11 9.60 3.89
C LEU A 120 4.26 10.13 3.01
N ARG A 121 3.94 10.87 1.93
CA ARG A 121 4.94 11.49 1.05
C ARG A 121 5.83 12.46 1.82
N GLU A 122 5.24 13.35 2.62
CA GLU A 122 5.98 14.33 3.41
C GLU A 122 6.88 13.65 4.44
N ARG A 123 6.43 12.55 5.06
CA ARG A 123 7.27 11.74 5.97
C ARG A 123 8.50 11.20 5.24
N PHE A 124 8.33 10.65 4.04
CA PHE A 124 9.44 10.11 3.23
C PHE A 124 10.44 11.20 2.82
N LEU A 125 9.94 12.33 2.31
CA LEU A 125 10.78 13.46 1.93
C LEU A 125 11.54 14.04 3.12
N ARG A 126 10.87 14.13 4.29
CA ARG A 126 11.48 14.61 5.54
C ARG A 126 12.55 13.66 6.06
N ALA A 127 12.23 12.38 6.18
CA ALA A 127 13.16 11.39 6.72
C ALA A 127 14.37 11.19 5.79
N GLY A 128 14.17 11.32 4.49
CA GLY A 128 15.20 11.22 3.47
C GLY A 128 15.10 9.93 2.66
N LEU A 129 15.50 10.02 1.40
CA LEU A 129 15.48 8.96 0.39
C LEU A 129 16.82 8.87 -0.34
N PRO A 130 17.09 7.76 -1.05
CA PRO A 130 18.20 7.72 -1.99
C PRO A 130 18.06 8.82 -3.04
N ARG A 131 19.15 9.53 -3.31
CA ARG A 131 19.19 10.66 -4.26
C ARG A 131 19.28 10.23 -5.73
N VAL A 132 19.58 8.96 -5.96
CA VAL A 132 19.77 8.38 -7.29
C VAL A 132 18.73 7.28 -7.51
N PRO A 133 18.34 7.02 -8.76
CA PRO A 133 17.40 5.95 -9.09
C PRO A 133 17.93 4.58 -8.68
N ALA A 134 17.03 3.60 -8.66
CA ALA A 134 17.38 2.21 -8.35
C ALA A 134 18.51 1.70 -9.27
N PRO A 135 19.50 0.96 -8.72
CA PRO A 135 20.51 0.29 -9.54
C PRO A 135 19.87 -0.69 -10.53
N ARG A 136 20.48 -0.86 -11.71
CA ARG A 136 19.98 -1.78 -12.75
C ARG A 136 19.91 -3.24 -12.28
N GLU A 137 20.84 -3.64 -11.41
CA GLU A 137 20.96 -5.00 -10.89
C GLU A 137 20.32 -5.12 -9.49
N LEU A 138 19.06 -4.71 -9.37
CA LEU A 138 18.29 -4.94 -8.16
C LEU A 138 17.54 -6.28 -8.28
N PRO A 139 17.68 -7.21 -7.31
CA PRO A 139 16.90 -8.45 -7.29
C PRO A 139 15.39 -8.18 -7.45
N PRO A 140 14.65 -9.01 -8.22
CA PRO A 140 13.22 -8.81 -8.47
C PRO A 140 12.38 -8.68 -7.19
N GLU A 141 12.80 -9.35 -6.12
CA GLU A 141 12.15 -9.32 -4.81
C GLU A 141 12.17 -7.92 -4.19
N LEU A 142 13.16 -7.10 -4.56
CA LEU A 142 13.34 -5.74 -4.05
C LEU A 142 12.71 -4.67 -4.96
N ARG A 143 11.98 -5.05 -6.02
CA ARG A 143 11.31 -4.12 -6.95
C ARG A 143 10.45 -3.06 -6.26
N HIS A 144 9.86 -3.42 -5.13
CA HIS A 144 8.99 -2.55 -4.34
C HIS A 144 9.69 -1.30 -3.80
N PHE A 145 11.00 -1.36 -3.57
CA PHE A 145 11.79 -0.18 -3.23
C PHE A 145 11.89 0.77 -4.43
N GLY A 146 12.02 0.24 -5.65
CA GLY A 146 11.99 1.03 -6.89
C GLY A 146 10.65 1.72 -7.07
N GLU A 147 9.55 0.98 -6.96
CA GLU A 147 8.18 1.50 -7.01
C GLU A 147 7.94 2.62 -5.98
N ALA A 148 8.42 2.42 -4.75
CA ALA A 148 8.32 3.44 -3.71
C ALA A 148 9.16 4.69 -4.04
N TRP A 149 10.36 4.52 -4.59
CA TRP A 149 11.22 5.63 -5.00
C TRP A 149 10.57 6.45 -6.13
N ASP A 150 10.09 5.78 -7.17
CA ASP A 150 9.36 6.39 -8.30
C ASP A 150 8.10 7.12 -7.80
N GLY A 151 7.34 6.47 -6.92
CA GLY A 151 6.13 7.04 -6.33
C GLY A 151 6.36 8.34 -5.55
N VAL A 152 7.47 8.46 -4.81
CA VAL A 152 7.78 9.70 -4.09
C VAL A 152 8.19 10.84 -5.05
N GLN A 153 8.72 10.53 -6.23
CA GLN A 153 9.03 11.54 -7.24
C GLN A 153 7.78 12.19 -7.84
N LEU A 154 6.61 11.55 -7.74
CA LEU A 154 5.34 12.14 -8.20
C LEU A 154 5.04 13.44 -7.45
N ASP A 155 4.46 14.40 -8.15
CA ASP A 155 4.12 15.73 -7.64
C ASP A 155 2.85 16.32 -8.28
N GLU A 156 2.54 17.57 -7.94
CA GLU A 156 1.34 18.26 -8.42
C GLU A 156 1.38 18.59 -9.93
N SER A 157 2.56 18.55 -10.55
CA SER A 157 2.74 18.75 -12.00
C SER A 157 2.60 17.46 -12.80
N THR A 158 2.65 16.30 -12.13
CA THR A 158 2.50 14.98 -12.75
C THR A 158 1.13 14.86 -13.44
N SER A 159 1.12 14.34 -14.67
CA SER A 159 -0.11 14.26 -15.46
C SER A 159 -1.10 13.26 -14.87
N PHE A 160 -2.38 13.43 -15.20
CA PHE A 160 -3.43 12.52 -14.73
C PHE A 160 -3.16 11.07 -15.18
N ASP A 161 -2.77 10.86 -16.43
CA ASP A 161 -2.52 9.52 -16.96
C ASP A 161 -1.30 8.84 -16.31
N GLU A 162 -0.25 9.61 -15.99
CA GLU A 162 0.90 9.08 -15.24
C GLU A 162 0.51 8.69 -13.80
N LEU A 163 -0.31 9.51 -13.13
CA LEU A 163 -0.83 9.18 -11.80
C LEU A 163 -1.71 7.93 -11.83
N VAL A 164 -2.56 7.78 -12.85
CA VAL A 164 -3.38 6.58 -13.05
C VAL A 164 -2.52 5.35 -13.31
N ALA A 165 -1.46 5.47 -14.12
CA ALA A 165 -0.51 4.37 -14.34
C ALA A 165 0.21 3.96 -13.03
N ALA A 166 0.61 4.94 -12.22
CA ALA A 166 1.24 4.70 -10.92
C ALA A 166 0.30 4.03 -9.90
N MET A 167 -1.02 4.20 -10.03
CA MET A 167 -2.00 3.48 -9.19
C MET A 167 -1.97 1.96 -9.36
N GLY A 168 -1.46 1.45 -10.49
CA GLY A 168 -1.23 0.03 -10.72
C GLY A 168 0.09 -0.51 -10.15
N GLN A 169 0.99 0.35 -9.68
CA GLN A 169 2.36 0.00 -9.33
C GLN A 169 2.57 -0.03 -7.81
N GLY A 170 2.20 -1.14 -7.18
CA GLY A 170 2.53 -1.45 -5.78
C GLY A 170 2.49 -0.24 -4.83
N TRP A 171 3.67 0.20 -4.37
CA TRP A 171 3.81 1.35 -3.45
C TRP A 171 3.63 2.72 -4.08
N ALA A 172 3.92 2.89 -5.37
CA ALA A 172 3.67 4.15 -6.06
C ALA A 172 2.20 4.58 -5.95
N SER A 173 1.29 3.59 -5.88
CA SER A 173 -0.14 3.81 -5.70
C SER A 173 -0.50 4.65 -4.48
N ALA A 174 0.20 4.48 -3.35
CA ALA A 174 -0.12 5.26 -2.14
C ALA A 174 0.16 6.76 -2.34
N PHE A 175 1.23 7.09 -3.08
CA PHE A 175 1.62 8.46 -3.40
C PHE A 175 0.75 9.05 -4.52
N ALA A 176 0.52 8.29 -5.58
CA ALA A 176 -0.33 8.69 -6.69
C ALA A 176 -1.77 8.98 -6.23
N ARG A 177 -2.33 8.15 -5.36
CA ARG A 177 -3.66 8.33 -4.76
C ARG A 177 -3.80 9.67 -4.05
N ALA A 178 -2.82 10.01 -3.21
CA ALA A 178 -2.84 11.26 -2.44
C ALA A 178 -2.80 12.50 -3.35
N LEU A 179 -2.12 12.41 -4.50
CA LEU A 179 -2.10 13.47 -5.50
C LEU A 179 -3.42 13.54 -6.27
N LEU A 180 -3.95 12.39 -6.73
CA LEU A 180 -5.24 12.30 -7.41
C LEU A 180 -6.38 12.90 -6.56
N ALA A 181 -6.45 12.55 -5.28
CA ALA A 181 -7.49 13.03 -4.35
C ALA A 181 -7.49 14.56 -4.15
N ARG A 182 -6.36 15.24 -4.43
CA ARG A 182 -6.22 16.70 -4.29
C ARG A 182 -6.53 17.46 -5.58
N ARG A 183 -6.80 16.76 -6.69
CA ARG A 183 -7.05 17.40 -7.98
C ARG A 183 -8.40 18.13 -7.98
N PRO A 184 -8.51 19.32 -8.57
CA PRO A 184 -9.76 20.07 -8.62
C PRO A 184 -10.92 19.32 -9.30
N ARG A 185 -10.60 18.42 -10.24
CA ARG A 185 -11.57 17.61 -10.99
C ARG A 185 -11.67 16.17 -10.50
N PHE A 186 -11.18 15.86 -9.30
CA PHE A 186 -11.06 14.48 -8.80
C PHE A 186 -12.34 13.65 -8.99
N GLU A 187 -13.50 14.15 -8.57
CA GLU A 187 -14.74 13.37 -8.69
C GLU A 187 -15.20 13.14 -10.14
N ALA A 188 -14.98 14.13 -11.02
CA ALA A 188 -15.28 14.00 -12.45
C ALA A 188 -14.30 13.01 -13.10
N GLU A 189 -13.02 13.11 -12.77
CA GLU A 189 -11.95 12.20 -13.23
C GLU A 189 -12.21 10.75 -12.76
N VAL A 190 -12.71 10.54 -11.53
CA VAL A 190 -13.11 9.20 -11.04
C VAL A 190 -14.30 8.66 -11.84
N ALA A 191 -15.31 9.48 -12.15
CA ALA A 191 -16.43 9.05 -12.98
C ALA A 191 -15.99 8.69 -14.42
N GLU A 192 -15.06 9.46 -14.99
CA GLU A 192 -14.45 9.18 -16.30
C GLU A 192 -13.67 7.85 -16.28
N LEU A 193 -12.93 7.55 -15.21
CA LEU A 193 -12.23 6.27 -15.04
C LEU A 193 -13.21 5.08 -15.01
N LEU A 194 -14.30 5.19 -14.27
CA LEU A 194 -15.32 4.13 -14.15
C LEU A 194 -16.06 3.87 -15.47
N SER A 195 -16.22 4.92 -16.29
CA SER A 195 -16.89 4.84 -17.59
C SER A 195 -15.93 4.51 -18.73
N SER A 196 -14.64 4.27 -18.45
CA SER A 196 -13.65 3.97 -19.47
C SER A 196 -13.87 2.59 -20.09
N SER A 197 -13.59 2.45 -21.38
CA SER A 197 -13.50 1.14 -22.04
C SER A 197 -12.30 0.32 -21.57
N ASP A 198 -11.29 0.95 -20.99
CA ASP A 198 -10.10 0.30 -20.43
C ASP A 198 -10.37 -0.27 -19.03
N GLU A 199 -10.22 -1.58 -18.88
CA GLU A 199 -10.42 -2.30 -17.61
C GLU A 199 -9.48 -1.80 -16.50
N GLN A 200 -8.21 -1.50 -16.80
CA GLN A 200 -7.26 -1.00 -15.79
C GLN A 200 -7.72 0.34 -15.25
N ARG A 201 -8.22 1.22 -16.11
CA ARG A 201 -8.77 2.52 -15.68
C ARG A 201 -10.00 2.35 -14.80
N ARG A 202 -10.90 1.43 -15.13
CA ARG A 202 -12.06 1.10 -14.27
C ARG A 202 -11.65 0.56 -12.91
N VAL A 203 -10.64 -0.32 -12.87
CA VAL A 203 -10.07 -0.84 -11.60
C VAL A 203 -9.50 0.30 -10.75
N VAL A 204 -8.76 1.23 -11.35
CA VAL A 204 -8.26 2.41 -10.63
C VAL A 204 -9.40 3.26 -10.10
N GLY A 205 -10.44 3.53 -10.90
CA GLY A 205 -11.64 4.26 -10.47
C GLY A 205 -12.34 3.60 -9.26
N ALA A 206 -12.55 2.28 -9.33
CA ALA A 206 -13.16 1.52 -8.24
C ALA A 206 -12.31 1.52 -6.96
N ARG A 207 -10.98 1.45 -7.09
CA ARG A 207 -10.04 1.54 -5.96
C ARG A 207 -10.07 2.92 -5.31
N LEU A 208 -10.11 4.00 -6.10
CA LEU A 208 -10.24 5.37 -5.58
C LEU A 208 -11.55 5.55 -4.81
N ILE A 209 -12.64 4.88 -5.21
CA ILE A 209 -13.88 4.86 -4.43
C ILE A 209 -13.71 4.17 -3.08
N ALA A 210 -13.07 3.01 -3.05
CA ALA A 210 -12.85 2.26 -1.82
C ALA A 210 -12.08 3.08 -0.77
N ASP A 211 -11.09 3.83 -1.25
CA ASP A 211 -10.14 4.57 -0.42
C ASP A 211 -10.65 5.95 -0.01
N GLU A 212 -11.13 6.76 -0.96
CA GLU A 212 -11.47 8.17 -0.74
C GLU A 212 -12.98 8.44 -0.60
N ARG A 213 -13.80 7.45 -0.97
CA ARG A 213 -15.28 7.50 -0.89
C ARG A 213 -15.95 8.76 -1.48
N PRO A 214 -15.56 9.24 -2.68
CA PRO A 214 -16.28 10.31 -3.36
C PRO A 214 -17.69 9.87 -3.74
N THR A 215 -18.67 10.78 -3.63
CA THR A 215 -20.12 10.45 -3.74
C THR A 215 -20.87 11.32 -4.74
N SER A 216 -20.16 11.90 -5.72
CA SER A 216 -20.77 12.77 -6.72
C SER A 216 -21.86 12.05 -7.54
N PRO A 217 -22.88 12.79 -8.04
CA PRO A 217 -23.90 12.21 -8.92
C PRO A 217 -23.32 11.51 -10.16
N ALA A 218 -22.20 12.02 -10.71
CA ALA A 218 -21.53 11.42 -11.86
C ALA A 218 -20.94 10.04 -11.52
N ILE A 219 -20.36 9.90 -10.33
CA ILE A 219 -19.81 8.62 -9.84
C ILE A 219 -20.92 7.61 -9.62
N LEU A 220 -22.02 8.02 -8.97
CA LEU A 220 -23.17 7.15 -8.76
C LEU A 220 -23.81 6.73 -10.09
N GLY A 221 -23.88 7.63 -11.07
CA GLY A 221 -24.33 7.32 -12.43
C GLY A 221 -23.44 6.28 -13.12
N ALA A 222 -22.11 6.45 -13.04
CA ALA A 222 -21.16 5.49 -13.61
C ALA A 222 -21.26 4.10 -12.94
N LEU A 223 -21.37 4.06 -11.61
CA LEU A 223 -21.57 2.80 -10.88
C LEU A 223 -22.90 2.12 -11.23
N ALA A 224 -23.99 2.89 -11.37
CA ALA A 224 -25.28 2.36 -11.81
C ALA A 224 -25.19 1.74 -13.21
N ALA A 225 -24.47 2.37 -14.14
CA ALA A 225 -24.23 1.83 -15.47
C ALA A 225 -23.41 0.53 -15.44
N MET A 226 -22.39 0.44 -14.59
CA MET A 226 -21.63 -0.81 -14.39
C MET A 226 -22.50 -1.93 -13.81
N LEU A 227 -23.40 -1.61 -12.88
CA LEU A 227 -24.35 -2.58 -12.30
C LEU A 227 -25.36 -3.11 -13.33
N ASP A 228 -25.59 -2.39 -14.43
CA ASP A 228 -26.46 -2.82 -15.53
C ASP A 228 -25.85 -3.93 -16.41
N GLY A 229 -24.55 -4.20 -16.25
CA GLY A 229 -23.85 -5.27 -16.95
C GLY A 229 -24.24 -6.70 -16.51
N ALA A 230 -23.55 -7.69 -17.10
CA ALA A 230 -23.77 -9.09 -16.77
C ALA A 230 -23.42 -9.37 -15.29
N PRO A 231 -24.23 -10.13 -14.53
CA PRO A 231 -24.10 -10.25 -13.07
C PRO A 231 -22.73 -10.74 -12.55
N HIS A 232 -22.05 -11.60 -13.31
CA HIS A 232 -20.75 -12.16 -12.93
C HIS A 232 -19.56 -11.43 -13.58
N SER A 233 -19.80 -10.30 -14.25
CA SER A 233 -18.71 -9.51 -14.82
C SER A 233 -17.80 -8.92 -13.74
N SER A 234 -16.53 -8.74 -14.07
CA SER A 234 -15.57 -8.04 -13.19
C SER A 234 -16.07 -6.64 -12.83
N ASP A 235 -16.73 -5.96 -13.76
CA ASP A 235 -17.32 -4.64 -13.58
C ASP A 235 -18.44 -4.63 -12.53
N VAL A 236 -19.37 -5.59 -12.55
CA VAL A 236 -20.41 -5.70 -11.51
C VAL A 236 -19.79 -5.99 -10.14
N GLN A 237 -18.78 -6.86 -10.07
CA GLN A 237 -18.11 -7.15 -8.80
C GLN A 237 -17.37 -5.93 -8.22
N ALA A 238 -16.71 -5.16 -9.09
CA ALA A 238 -16.06 -3.90 -8.73
C ALA A 238 -17.09 -2.86 -8.25
N ALA A 239 -18.21 -2.71 -8.96
CA ALA A 239 -19.28 -1.78 -8.58
C ALA A 239 -19.93 -2.16 -7.24
N LEU A 240 -20.17 -3.44 -6.98
CA LEU A 240 -20.68 -3.93 -5.69
C LEU A 240 -19.68 -3.72 -4.55
N HIS A 241 -18.37 -3.84 -4.82
CA HIS A 241 -17.34 -3.54 -3.83
C HIS A 241 -17.30 -2.04 -3.51
N ALA A 242 -17.31 -1.19 -4.55
CA ALA A 242 -17.38 0.25 -4.43
C ALA A 242 -18.61 0.72 -3.64
N ALA A 243 -19.80 0.23 -3.99
CA ALA A 243 -21.05 0.54 -3.28
C ALA A 243 -20.99 0.17 -1.79
N SER A 244 -20.36 -0.96 -1.46
CA SER A 244 -20.17 -1.38 -0.07
C SER A 244 -19.28 -0.41 0.73
N ASN A 245 -18.27 0.18 0.08
CA ASN A 245 -17.35 1.12 0.72
C ASN A 245 -17.94 2.52 0.90
N LEU A 246 -18.84 2.93 0.00
CA LEU A 246 -19.52 4.24 0.06
C LEU A 246 -20.53 4.36 1.21
N ARG A 247 -21.01 3.24 1.77
CA ARG A 247 -21.98 3.21 2.89
C ARG A 247 -23.23 4.08 2.56
N GLU A 248 -23.58 5.04 3.41
CA GLU A 248 -24.72 5.95 3.19
C GLU A 248 -24.58 6.79 1.92
N GLY A 249 -23.35 6.99 1.41
CA GLY A 249 -23.10 7.65 0.13
C GLY A 249 -23.62 6.89 -1.09
N ALA A 250 -23.92 5.59 -0.94
CA ALA A 250 -24.44 4.75 -2.01
C ALA A 250 -25.98 4.81 -2.17
N ARG A 251 -26.70 5.67 -1.43
CA ARG A 251 -28.18 5.70 -1.45
C ARG A 251 -28.78 5.77 -2.86
N GLY A 252 -28.16 6.55 -3.75
CA GLY A 252 -28.60 6.67 -5.15
C GLY A 252 -28.52 5.37 -5.98
N LEU A 253 -27.83 4.34 -5.50
CA LEU A 253 -27.66 3.05 -6.20
C LEU A 253 -28.75 2.03 -5.88
N ALA A 254 -29.65 2.29 -4.92
CA ALA A 254 -30.69 1.33 -4.54
C ALA A 254 -31.53 0.83 -5.73
N PRO A 255 -31.97 1.68 -6.68
CA PRO A 255 -32.73 1.21 -7.85
C PRO A 255 -31.91 0.26 -8.74
N ALA A 256 -30.64 0.58 -9.01
CA ALA A 256 -29.75 -0.24 -9.84
C ALA A 256 -29.45 -1.60 -9.18
N LEU A 257 -29.27 -1.62 -7.86
CA LEU A 257 -29.06 -2.86 -7.09
C LEU A 257 -30.30 -3.75 -7.10
N LEU A 258 -31.51 -3.20 -6.98
CA LEU A 258 -32.75 -3.97 -7.08
C LEU A 258 -32.91 -4.59 -8.47
N ALA A 259 -32.68 -3.81 -9.53
CA ALA A 259 -32.73 -4.30 -10.91
C ALA A 259 -31.69 -5.42 -11.16
N LEU A 260 -30.48 -5.30 -10.59
CA LEU A 260 -29.49 -6.38 -10.65
C LEU A 260 -29.96 -7.64 -9.92
N GLY A 261 -30.59 -7.49 -8.75
CA GLY A 261 -31.18 -8.61 -8.01
C GLY A 261 -32.23 -9.36 -8.82
N GLU A 262 -33.11 -8.65 -9.53
CA GLU A 262 -34.12 -9.24 -10.41
C GLU A 262 -33.47 -10.04 -11.56
N ARG A 263 -32.38 -9.53 -12.16
CA ARG A 263 -31.65 -10.23 -13.22
C ARG A 263 -30.91 -11.48 -12.74
N ILE A 264 -30.43 -11.49 -11.50
CA ILE A 264 -29.79 -12.67 -10.90
C ILE A 264 -30.86 -13.76 -10.68
N GLY A 265 -32.05 -13.39 -10.17
CA GLY A 265 -33.09 -14.35 -9.83
C GLY A 265 -32.55 -15.45 -8.91
N ASP A 266 -32.93 -16.70 -9.17
CA ASP A 266 -32.52 -17.87 -8.36
C ASP A 266 -31.18 -18.50 -8.80
N SER A 267 -30.47 -17.87 -9.75
CA SER A 267 -29.27 -18.47 -10.36
C SER A 267 -28.05 -18.49 -9.44
N ASP A 268 -27.92 -17.50 -8.55
CA ASP A 268 -26.83 -17.40 -7.58
C ASP A 268 -27.33 -16.80 -6.26
N TYR A 269 -27.58 -17.69 -5.29
CA TYR A 269 -28.04 -17.32 -3.96
C TYR A 269 -27.10 -16.35 -3.23
N TYR A 270 -25.78 -16.54 -3.34
CA TYR A 270 -24.82 -15.73 -2.58
C TYR A 270 -24.69 -14.33 -3.16
N LEU A 271 -24.67 -14.22 -4.49
CA LEU A 271 -24.67 -12.92 -5.16
C LEU A 271 -25.98 -12.18 -4.91
N LEU A 272 -27.13 -12.86 -5.04
CA LEU A 272 -28.43 -12.27 -4.73
C LEU A 272 -28.48 -11.72 -3.31
N LYS A 273 -28.07 -12.53 -2.32
CA LYS A 273 -28.01 -12.12 -0.90
C LYS A 273 -27.12 -10.90 -0.67
N ARG A 274 -25.98 -10.81 -1.37
CA ARG A 274 -25.09 -9.65 -1.29
C ARG A 274 -25.75 -8.39 -1.86
N VAL A 275 -26.39 -8.51 -3.03
CA VAL A 275 -27.03 -7.40 -3.73
C VAL A 275 -28.23 -6.87 -2.97
N THR A 276 -29.12 -7.73 -2.48
CA THR A 276 -30.30 -7.32 -1.70
C THR A 276 -29.89 -6.67 -0.38
N GLY A 277 -28.92 -7.24 0.33
CA GLY A 277 -28.38 -6.65 1.56
C GLY A 277 -27.69 -5.29 1.33
N LEU A 278 -27.09 -5.06 0.15
CA LEU A 278 -26.59 -3.73 -0.23
C LEU A 278 -27.74 -2.77 -0.54
N ALA A 279 -28.75 -3.20 -1.30
CA ALA A 279 -29.90 -2.39 -1.67
C ALA A 279 -30.65 -1.87 -0.45
N GLU A 280 -30.85 -2.71 0.58
CA GLU A 280 -31.47 -2.32 1.85
C GLU A 280 -30.68 -1.23 2.59
N ARG A 281 -29.35 -1.32 2.61
CA ARG A 281 -28.49 -0.30 3.21
C ARG A 281 -28.46 1.02 2.43
N CYS A 282 -28.86 0.99 1.16
CA CYS A 282 -28.92 2.15 0.28
C CYS A 282 -30.31 2.82 0.27
N ARG A 283 -31.29 2.31 1.02
CA ARG A 283 -32.58 2.98 1.23
C ARG A 283 -32.48 3.97 2.39
#